data_AF-A0A0M8YKZ5-F1
#
_entry.id   AF-A0A0M8YKZ5-F1
#
_cell.length_a   1.000
_cell.length_b   1.000
_cell.length_c   1.000
_cell.angle_alpha   90.00
_cell.angle_beta   90.00
_cell.angle_gamma   90.00
#
_symmetry.space_group_name_H-M   'P 1'
#
loop_
_entity.id
_entity.type
_entity.pdbx_description
1 polymer ?
#
loop_
_entity_poly.entity_id
_entity_poly.type
_entity_poly.pdbx_seq_one_letter_code
_entity_poly.pdbx_strand_id
1 'polypeptide(L)' 'MTPEEIERRFGYHPADTPERVAAHEEVRAACRDLALLFDGRLPKGREKALALTLCEQAMFWANAAVARESREKS' A
#
# COMPACT_ATOMS: atom_id res chain seq x y z
N MET A 1 11.59 -16.58 -7.82
CA MET A 1 10.75 -16.78 -6.64
C MET A 1 11.07 -18.15 -6.07
N THR A 2 11.85 -18.22 -5.01
CA THR A 2 12.21 -19.47 -4.33
C THR A 2 11.06 -19.93 -3.42
N PRO A 3 11.00 -21.22 -3.01
CA PRO A 3 10.03 -21.69 -2.03
C PRO A 3 10.02 -20.85 -0.74
N GLU A 4 11.19 -20.43 -0.26
CA GLU A 4 11.33 -19.58 0.92
C GLU A 4 10.73 -18.18 0.70
N GLU A 5 10.89 -17.61 -0.50
CA GLU A 5 10.23 -16.35 -0.87
C GLU A 5 8.70 -16.48 -0.92
N ILE A 6 8.18 -17.64 -1.30
CA ILE A 6 6.74 -17.94 -1.29
C ILE A 6 6.25 -18.00 0.16
N GLU A 7 6.83 -18.84 1.01
CA GLU A 7 6.43 -18.94 2.42
C GLU A 7 6.45 -17.58 3.13
N ARG A 8 7.49 -16.77 2.88
CA ARG A 8 7.58 -15.41 3.43
C ARG A 8 6.46 -14.49 2.91
N ARG A 9 6.12 -14.57 1.61
CA ARG A 9 5.07 -13.74 0.98
C ARG A 9 3.67 -14.10 1.43
N PHE A 10 3.42 -15.39 1.72
CA PHE A 10 2.12 -15.92 2.10
C PHE A 10 1.95 -16.10 3.62
N GLY A 11 3.01 -15.93 4.41
CA GLY A 11 2.96 -15.89 5.87
C GLY A 11 2.18 -14.68 6.42
N TYR A 12 1.58 -14.85 7.59
CA TYR A 12 0.89 -13.77 8.30
C TYR A 12 1.91 -12.87 9.01
N HIS A 13 1.90 -11.58 8.69
CA HIS A 13 2.75 -10.57 9.33
C HIS A 13 1.87 -9.50 10.00
N PRO A 14 1.59 -9.61 11.32
CA PRO A 14 0.82 -8.59 12.03
C PRO A 14 1.61 -7.28 12.10
N ALA A 15 0.95 -6.14 11.95
CA ALA A 15 1.57 -4.83 12.20
C ALA A 15 1.46 -4.49 13.69
N ASP A 16 2.38 -5.01 14.49
CA ASP A 16 2.35 -5.02 15.95
C ASP A 16 3.25 -3.96 16.60
N THR A 17 3.99 -3.20 15.80
CA THR A 17 4.85 -2.11 16.29
C THR A 17 4.21 -0.75 16.01
N PRO A 18 4.32 0.22 16.94
CA PRO A 18 3.83 1.59 16.73
C PRO A 18 4.35 2.22 15.43
N GLU A 19 5.60 1.94 15.05
CA GLU A 19 6.22 2.46 13.83
C GLU A 19 5.55 1.89 12.57
N ARG A 20 5.19 0.60 12.57
CA ARG A 20 4.49 -0.02 11.44
C ARG A 20 3.05 0.46 11.34
N VAL A 21 2.39 0.70 12.48
CA VAL A 21 1.06 1.33 12.51
C VAL A 21 1.12 2.74 11.91
N ALA A 22 2.09 3.56 12.33
CA ALA A 22 2.29 4.91 11.80
C ALA A 22 2.56 4.89 10.28
N ALA A 23 3.49 4.04 9.81
CA ALA A 23 3.78 3.91 8.38
C ALA A 23 2.53 3.51 7.56
N HIS A 24 1.72 2.62 8.12
CA HIS A 24 0.44 2.21 7.54
C HIS A 24 -0.59 3.34 7.46
N GLU A 25 -0.63 4.21 8.46
CA GLU A 25 -1.52 5.38 8.48
C GLU A 25 -1.05 6.45 7.50
N GLU A 26 0.26 6.73 7.44
CA GLU A 26 0.87 7.69 6.52
C GLU A 26 0.61 7.31 5.05
N VAL A 27 0.83 6.04 4.68
CA VAL A 27 0.54 5.55 3.32
C VAL A 27 -0.93 5.70 2.97
N ARG A 28 -1.84 5.35 3.90
CA ARG A 28 -3.29 5.50 3.68
C ARG A 28 -3.69 6.96 3.51
N ALA A 29 -3.15 7.86 4.33
CA ALA A 29 -3.42 9.29 4.24
C ALA A 29 -2.93 9.85 2.89
N ALA A 30 -1.70 9.54 2.48
CA ALA A 30 -1.14 10.01 1.21
C ALA A 30 -1.93 9.52 -0.01
N CYS A 31 -2.32 8.24 -0.05
CA CYS A 31 -3.13 7.70 -1.14
C CYS A 31 -4.54 8.30 -1.16
N ARG A 32 -5.15 8.54 0.01
CA ARG A 32 -6.45 9.22 0.12
C ARG A 32 -6.38 10.63 -0.45
N ASP A 33 -5.36 11.40 -0.10
CA ASP A 33 -5.24 12.78 -0.57
C ASP A 33 -4.96 12.85 -2.08
N LEU A 34 -4.18 11.91 -2.62
CA LEU A 34 -3.98 11.77 -4.06
C LEU A 34 -5.29 11.38 -4.79
N ALA A 35 -6.07 10.46 -4.23
CA ALA A 35 -7.36 10.06 -4.79
C ALA A 35 -8.34 11.25 -4.82
N LEU A 36 -8.40 12.07 -3.76
CA LEU A 36 -9.20 13.30 -3.73
C LEU A 36 -8.73 14.32 -4.78
N LEU A 37 -7.41 14.46 -4.97
CA LEU A 37 -6.85 15.30 -6.03
C LEU A 37 -7.28 14.81 -7.42
N PHE A 38 -7.17 13.52 -7.70
CA PHE A 38 -7.62 12.93 -8.97
C PHE A 38 -9.13 13.11 -9.17
N ASP A 39 -9.92 12.90 -8.14
CA ASP A 39 -11.37 13.08 -8.21
C ASP A 39 -11.75 14.52 -8.60
N GLY A 40 -11.10 15.51 -7.99
CA GLY A 40 -11.36 16.92 -8.25
C GLY A 40 -10.77 17.49 -9.54
N ARG A 41 -9.76 16.84 -10.16
CA ARG A 41 -9.03 17.39 -11.32
C ARG A 41 -9.24 16.63 -12.62
N LEU A 42 -9.52 15.33 -12.57
CA LEU A 42 -9.67 14.54 -13.78
C LEU A 42 -11.12 14.61 -14.31
N PRO A 43 -11.33 14.72 -15.63
CA PRO A 43 -12.66 14.63 -16.21
C PRO A 43 -13.26 13.24 -15.95
N LYS A 44 -14.59 13.16 -15.94
CA LYS A 44 -15.28 11.86 -15.82
C LYS A 44 -14.94 10.99 -17.03
N GLY A 45 -14.51 9.76 -16.80
CA GLY A 45 -14.12 8.85 -17.86
C GLY A 45 -13.37 7.62 -17.36
N ARG A 46 -12.96 6.78 -18.31
CA ARG A 46 -12.22 5.53 -18.06
C ARG A 46 -10.87 5.82 -17.39
N GLU A 47 -10.18 6.87 -17.81
CA GLU A 47 -8.87 7.26 -17.33
C GLU A 47 -8.91 7.67 -15.86
N LYS A 48 -9.93 8.43 -15.44
CA LYS A 48 -10.14 8.77 -14.02
C LYS A 48 -10.41 7.53 -13.18
N ALA A 49 -11.28 6.64 -13.66
CA ALA A 49 -11.57 5.39 -12.96
C ALA A 49 -10.29 4.55 -12.79
N LEU A 50 -9.49 4.40 -13.85
CA LEU A 50 -8.21 3.71 -13.80
C LEU A 50 -7.21 4.38 -12.85
N ALA A 51 -7.11 5.71 -12.86
CA ALA A 51 -6.21 6.44 -11.97
C ALA A 51 -6.55 6.19 -10.49
N LEU A 52 -7.83 6.19 -10.13
CA LEU A 52 -8.30 5.87 -8.78
C LEU A 52 -8.02 4.41 -8.42
N THR A 53 -8.35 3.46 -9.30
CA THR A 53 -8.07 2.02 -9.09
C THR A 53 -6.57 1.72 -8.97
N LEU A 54 -5.72 2.43 -9.71
CA LEU A 54 -4.26 2.30 -9.59
C LEU A 54 -3.73 2.92 -8.30
N CYS A 55 -4.31 4.02 -7.83
CA CYS A 55 -3.98 4.61 -6.52
C CYS A 55 -4.31 3.63 -5.38
N GLU A 56 -5.48 2.98 -5.43
CA GLU A 56 -5.86 1.95 -4.46
C GLU A 56 -4.93 0.74 -4.49
N GLN A 57 -4.53 0.28 -5.69
CA GLN A 57 -3.56 -0.81 -5.82
C GLN A 57 -2.18 -0.43 -5.29
N ALA A 58 -1.72 0.79 -5.54
CA ALA A 58 -0.47 1.30 -4.99
C ALA A 58 -0.51 1.30 -3.45
N MET A 59 -1.61 1.79 -2.86
CA MET A 59 -1.84 1.74 -1.41
C MET A 59 -1.82 0.31 -0.88
N PHE A 60 -2.51 -0.62 -1.54
CA PHE A 60 -2.54 -2.03 -1.14
C PHE A 60 -1.15 -2.65 -1.11
N TRP A 61 -0.37 -2.47 -2.19
CA TRP A 61 0.97 -3.04 -2.29
C TRP A 61 1.97 -2.37 -1.34
N ALA A 62 1.86 -1.06 -1.12
CA ALA A 62 2.67 -0.33 -0.14
C ALA A 62 2.39 -0.82 1.29
N ASN A 63 1.12 -0.93 1.68
CA ASN A 63 0.74 -1.51 2.98
C ASN A 63 1.25 -2.95 3.11
N ALA A 64 1.10 -3.77 2.07
CA ALA A 64 1.60 -5.14 2.12
C ALA A 64 3.15 -5.19 2.24
N ALA A 65 3.88 -4.20 1.73
CA ALA A 65 5.32 -4.08 1.92
C ALA A 65 5.67 -3.75 3.38
N VAL A 66 4.99 -2.76 4.00
CA VAL A 66 5.12 -2.43 5.44
C VAL A 66 4.79 -3.65 6.33
N ALA A 67 3.78 -4.42 5.93
CA ALA A 67 3.43 -5.65 6.63
C ALA A 67 4.55 -6.70 6.54
N ARG A 68 5.17 -6.90 5.37
CA ARG A 68 6.18 -7.95 5.12
C ARG A 68 7.62 -7.58 5.52
N GLU A 69 7.88 -6.36 5.96
CA GLU A 69 9.20 -5.97 6.47
C GLU A 69 9.48 -6.68 7.81
N SER A 70 10.03 -7.89 7.72
CA SER A 70 10.74 -8.55 8.81
C SER A 70 12.02 -7.77 9.08
N ARG A 71 12.30 -7.42 10.34
CA ARG A 71 13.53 -6.71 10.76
C ARG A 71 14.77 -7.37 10.13
N GLU A 72 15.24 -6.78 9.05
CA GLU A 72 16.59 -6.98 8.54
C GLU A 72 17.26 -5.62 8.58
N LYS A 73 17.44 -5.14 9.83
CA LYS A 73 18.43 -4.10 10.09
C LYS A 73 19.71 -4.86 10.49
N SER A 74 20.64 -4.87 9.54
CA SER A 74 22.06 -5.14 9.75
C SER A 74 22.67 -4.29 10.87
#